data_AF-A0A966IC75-F1
#
_entry.id   AF-A0A966IC75-F1
#
_cell.length_a   1.000
_cell.length_b   1.000
_cell.length_c   1.000
_cell.angle_alpha   90.00
_cell.angle_beta   90.00
_cell.angle_gamma   90.00
#
_symmetry.space_group_name_H-M   'P 1'
#
loop_
_entity.id
_entity.type
_entity.pdbx_description
1 polymer ?
#
loop_
_entity_poly.entity_id
_entity_poly.type
_entity_poly.pdbx_seq_one_letter_code
_entity_poly.pdbx_strand_id
1 'polypeptide(L)'
;MNPNLSLYLVCGMIGIMVFFTIAVAPTVFKVLPQEWASKYVRNFFPKYYAFLGAVSIIASLVATDTLSMGLLVGCAALFFISLWVLTPAINRASDQGNKKKFGILHGASVVVNFIQLGIFVYLVW
;
A
#
# COMPACT_ATOMS: atom_id res chain seq x y z
N MET A 1 -6.39 13.25 -24.42
CA MET A 1 -5.88 12.22 -23.50
C MET A 1 -7.02 11.24 -23.23
N ASN A 2 -6.79 9.93 -23.11
CA ASN A 2 -7.87 8.97 -22.88
C ASN A 2 -8.51 9.25 -21.50
N PRO A 3 -9.81 9.58 -21.40
CA PRO A 3 -10.45 9.96 -20.13
C PRO A 3 -10.43 8.82 -19.09
N ASN A 4 -10.30 7.56 -19.54
CA ASN A 4 -10.31 6.38 -18.68
C ASN A 4 -8.91 5.98 -18.19
N LEU A 5 -7.86 6.71 -18.57
CA LEU A 5 -6.49 6.35 -18.21
C LEU A 5 -6.29 6.29 -16.68
N SER A 6 -6.87 7.24 -15.95
CA SER A 6 -6.84 7.24 -14.47
C SER A 6 -7.46 5.97 -13.90
N LEU A 7 -8.64 5.58 -14.40
CA LEU A 7 -9.36 4.37 -13.98
C LEU A 7 -8.57 3.09 -14.27
N TYR A 8 -7.91 2.97 -15.43
CA TYR A 8 -7.08 1.81 -15.73
C TYR A 8 -5.91 1.66 -14.76
N LEU A 9 -5.28 2.77 -14.36
CA LEU A 9 -4.23 2.77 -13.34
C LEU A 9 -4.79 2.34 -11.97
N VAL A 10 -5.97 2.85 -11.59
CA VAL A 10 -6.65 2.46 -10.33
C VAL A 10 -6.98 0.97 -10.33
N CYS A 11 -7.56 0.42 -11.40
CA CYS A 11 -7.83 -1.02 -11.53
C CYS A 11 -6.54 -1.86 -11.40
N GLY A 12 -5.45 -1.41 -12.02
CA GLY A 12 -4.14 -2.06 -11.87
C GLY A 12 -3.64 -2.07 -10.42
N MET A 13 -3.78 -0.94 -9.71
CA MET A 13 -3.41 -0.85 -8.30
C MET A 13 -4.27 -1.76 -7.41
N ILE A 14 -5.59 -1.83 -7.64
CA ILE A 14 -6.48 -2.78 -6.94
C ILE A 14 -5.97 -4.21 -7.15
N GLY A 15 -5.67 -4.61 -8.39
CA GLY A 15 -5.15 -5.93 -8.71
C GLY A 15 -3.86 -6.26 -7.94
N ILE A 16 -2.92 -5.31 -7.89
CA ILE A 16 -1.67 -5.45 -7.14
C ILE A 16 -1.94 -5.64 -5.64
N MET A 17 -2.78 -4.79 -5.05
CA MET A 17 -3.07 -4.83 -3.62
C MET A 17 -3.76 -6.15 -3.22
N VAL A 18 -4.78 -6.55 -3.98
CA VAL A 18 -5.54 -7.78 -3.74
C VAL A 18 -4.67 -9.02 -3.94
N PHE A 19 -3.93 -9.10 -5.04
CA PHE A 19 -3.04 -10.23 -5.30
C PHE A 19 -1.95 -10.36 -4.24
N PHE A 20 -1.35 -9.24 -3.83
CA PHE A 20 -0.35 -9.27 -2.77
C PHE A 20 -0.93 -9.81 -1.46
N THR A 21 -2.12 -9.34 -1.09
CA THR A 21 -2.79 -9.69 0.18
C THR A 21 -3.22 -11.15 0.22
N ILE A 22 -3.81 -11.66 -0.86
CA ILE A 22 -4.40 -13.00 -0.90
C ILE A 22 -3.36 -14.07 -1.25
N ALA A 23 -2.44 -13.78 -2.17
CA ALA A 23 -1.51 -14.79 -2.70
C ALA A 23 -0.09 -14.59 -2.20
N VAL A 24 0.49 -13.41 -2.40
CA VAL A 24 1.95 -13.20 -2.19
C VAL A 24 2.31 -13.28 -0.71
N ALA A 25 1.71 -12.45 0.14
CA ALA A 25 2.07 -12.40 1.56
C ALA A 25 1.84 -13.74 2.28
N PRO A 26 0.69 -14.42 2.13
CA PRO A 26 0.49 -15.73 2.76
C PRO A 26 1.48 -16.79 2.25
N THR A 27 1.79 -16.80 0.95
CA THR A 27 2.76 -17.75 0.38
C THR A 27 4.16 -17.52 0.94
N VAL A 28 4.60 -16.26 1.05
CA VAL A 28 5.91 -15.91 1.63
C VAL A 28 6.02 -16.43 3.06
N PHE A 29 5.02 -16.17 3.90
CA PHE A 29 5.04 -16.63 5.30
C PHE A 29 4.83 -18.14 5.45
N LYS A 30 4.23 -18.82 4.45
CA LYS A 30 4.05 -20.28 4.45
C LYS A 30 5.30 -21.04 4.00
N VAL A 31 6.00 -20.54 2.99
CA VAL A 31 7.06 -21.29 2.30
C VAL A 31 8.45 -20.97 2.87
N LEU A 32 8.67 -19.75 3.35
CA LEU A 32 9.98 -19.35 3.86
C LEU A 32 10.07 -19.51 5.38
N PRO A 33 11.26 -19.87 5.91
CA PRO A 33 11.52 -19.72 7.34
C PRO A 33 11.30 -18.27 7.79
N GLN A 34 10.87 -18.08 9.03
CA GLN A 34 10.46 -16.78 9.57
C GLN A 34 11.50 -15.66 9.35
N GLU A 35 12.79 -15.95 9.51
CA GLU A 35 13.88 -15.00 9.28
C GLU A 35 13.90 -14.49 7.83
N TRP A 36 13.80 -15.40 6.86
CA TRP A 36 13.79 -15.08 5.43
C TRP A 36 12.49 -14.38 5.01
N ALA A 37 11.35 -14.79 5.56
CA ALA A 37 10.07 -14.11 5.32
C ALA A 37 10.11 -12.66 5.81
N SER A 38 10.61 -12.43 7.03
CA SER A 38 10.79 -11.09 7.60
C SER A 38 11.73 -10.23 6.74
N LYS A 39 12.87 -10.77 6.33
CA LYS A 39 13.82 -10.08 5.45
C LYS A 39 13.21 -9.73 4.09
N TYR A 40 12.40 -10.62 3.51
CA TYR A 40 11.70 -10.36 2.27
C TYR A 40 10.72 -9.19 2.40
N VAL A 41 9.80 -9.25 3.37
CA VAL A 41 8.74 -8.21 3.48
C VAL A 41 9.32 -6.83 3.80
N ARG A 42 10.38 -6.76 4.62
CA ARG A 42 11.09 -5.50 4.92
C ARG A 42 11.69 -4.83 3.69
N ASN A 43 12.13 -5.62 2.71
CA ASN A 43 12.69 -5.12 1.46
C ASN A 43 11.63 -4.90 0.37
N PHE A 44 10.50 -5.60 0.46
CA PHE A 44 9.41 -5.52 -0.50
C PHE A 44 8.56 -4.26 -0.27
N PHE A 45 8.11 -4.02 0.97
CA PHE A 45 7.17 -2.93 1.29
C PHE A 45 7.65 -1.54 0.86
N PRO A 46 8.94 -1.17 1.00
CA PRO A 46 9.40 0.13 0.52
C PRO A 46 9.18 0.34 -0.98
N LYS A 47 9.45 -0.70 -1.79
CA LYS A 47 9.25 -0.66 -3.26
C LYS A 47 7.76 -0.62 -3.60
N TYR A 48 6.97 -1.43 -2.91
CA TYR A 48 5.53 -1.49 -3.06
C TYR A 48 4.86 -0.13 -2.81
N TYR A 49 5.17 0.52 -1.68
CA TYR A 49 4.60 1.82 -1.35
C TYR A 49 5.11 2.95 -2.25
N ALA A 50 6.40 2.95 -2.60
CA ALA A 50 6.92 3.93 -3.55
C ALA A 50 6.25 3.83 -4.93
N PHE A 51 6.08 2.59 -5.43
CA PHE A 51 5.42 2.35 -6.71
C PHE A 51 3.95 2.78 -6.69
N LEU A 52 3.16 2.31 -5.72
CA LEU A 52 1.74 2.66 -5.63
C LEU A 52 1.53 4.16 -5.36
N GLY A 53 2.40 4.79 -4.56
CA GLY A 53 2.39 6.24 -4.35
C GLY A 53 2.65 7.01 -5.66
N ALA A 54 3.66 6.61 -6.43
CA ALA A 54 3.98 7.23 -7.71
C ALA A 54 2.85 7.04 -8.74
N VAL A 55 2.30 5.83 -8.85
CA VAL A 55 1.16 5.55 -9.75
C VAL A 55 -0.08 6.33 -9.34
N SER A 56 -0.33 6.50 -8.04
CA SER A 56 -1.44 7.33 -7.54
C SER A 56 -1.27 8.81 -7.93
N ILE A 57 -0.05 9.35 -7.89
CA ILE A 57 0.23 10.71 -8.39
C ILE A 57 -0.06 10.80 -9.88
N ILE A 58 0.47 9.86 -10.69
CA ILE A 58 0.24 9.84 -12.14
C ILE A 58 -1.27 9.75 -12.44
N ALA A 59 -1.98 8.87 -11.76
CA ALA A 59 -3.43 8.71 -11.88
C ALA A 59 -4.18 10.01 -11.52
N SER A 60 -3.73 10.76 -10.51
CA SER A 60 -4.34 12.04 -10.14
C SER A 60 -4.13 13.12 -11.21
N LEU A 61 -2.96 13.16 -11.85
CA LEU A 61 -2.64 14.15 -12.89
C LEU A 61 -3.46 13.94 -14.16
N VAL A 62 -3.94 12.72 -14.38
CA VAL A 62 -4.77 12.34 -15.54
C VAL A 62 -6.23 12.10 -15.18
N ALA A 63 -6.64 12.44 -13.95
CA ALA A 63 -8.03 12.36 -13.51
C ALA A 63 -8.89 13.44 -14.20
N THR A 64 -10.15 13.10 -14.48
CA THR A 64 -11.08 13.99 -15.21
C THR A 64 -11.89 14.91 -14.31
N ASP A 65 -11.93 14.64 -13.00
CA ASP A 65 -12.70 15.42 -12.03
C ASP A 65 -11.89 15.67 -10.74
N THR A 66 -12.26 16.73 -10.02
CA THR A 66 -11.54 17.20 -8.84
C THR A 66 -11.63 16.24 -7.66
N LEU A 67 -12.74 15.49 -7.53
CA LEU A 67 -12.92 14.54 -6.43
C LEU A 67 -11.96 13.37 -6.60
N SER A 68 -11.92 12.76 -7.78
CA SER A 68 -10.98 11.68 -8.12
C SER A 68 -9.53 12.12 -7.94
N MET A 69 -9.18 13.30 -8.46
CA MET A 69 -7.84 13.88 -8.28
C MET A 69 -7.48 14.00 -6.78
N GLY A 70 -8.37 14.58 -5.97
CA GLY A 70 -8.14 14.78 -4.54
C GLY A 70 -7.99 13.46 -3.76
N LEU A 71 -8.85 12.48 -4.06
CA LEU A 71 -8.80 11.15 -3.45
C LEU A 71 -7.50 10.41 -3.79
N LEU A 72 -7.04 10.50 -5.04
CA LEU A 72 -5.79 9.89 -5.49
C LEU A 72 -4.56 10.56 -4.88
N VAL A 73 -4.55 11.89 -4.74
CA VAL A 73 -3.51 12.62 -4.00
C VAL A 73 -3.49 12.20 -2.53
N GLY A 74 -4.66 12.06 -1.90
CA GLY A 74 -4.77 11.55 -0.54
C GLY A 74 -4.21 10.13 -0.39
N CYS A 75 -4.51 9.24 -1.32
CA CYS A 75 -3.96 7.88 -1.35
C CYS A 75 -2.44 7.88 -1.54
N ALA A 76 -1.91 8.73 -2.42
CA ALA A 76 -0.48 8.89 -2.62
C ALA A 76 0.22 9.31 -1.31
N ALA A 77 -0.33 10.32 -0.62
CA ALA A 77 0.19 10.79 0.66
C ALA A 77 0.20 9.65 1.70
N LEU A 78 -0.87 8.86 1.79
CA LEU A 78 -0.94 7.70 2.68
C LEU A 78 0.09 6.61 2.34
N PHE A 79 0.39 6.38 1.06
CA PHE A 79 1.47 5.46 0.66
C PHE A 79 2.84 5.98 1.09
N PHE A 80 3.10 7.28 0.93
CA PHE A 80 4.36 7.88 1.37
C PHE A 80 4.49 7.93 2.90
N ILE A 81 3.40 8.17 3.63
CA ILE A 81 3.36 8.00 5.10
C ILE A 81 3.65 6.54 5.48
N SER A 82 3.09 5.58 4.73
CA SER A 82 3.35 4.16 4.95
C SER A 82 4.82 3.80 4.70
N LEU A 83 5.41 4.39 3.67
CA LEU A 83 6.81 4.21 3.29
C LEU A 83 7.79 4.80 4.30
N TRP A 84 7.65 6.09 4.63
CA TRP A 84 8.65 6.84 5.38
C TRP A 84 8.41 6.87 6.88
N VAL A 85 7.18 6.61 7.34
CA VAL A 85 6.83 6.70 8.76
C VAL A 85 6.45 5.34 9.34
N LEU A 86 5.41 4.70 8.80
CA LEU A 86 4.90 3.45 9.38
C LEU A 86 5.89 2.29 9.23
N THR A 87 6.42 2.05 8.03
CA THR A 87 7.33 0.91 7.78
C THR A 87 8.59 0.96 8.66
N PRO A 88 9.32 2.09 8.77
CA PRO A 88 10.46 2.18 9.68
C PRO A 88 10.07 2.01 11.15
N ALA A 89 8.93 2.57 11.57
CA ALA A 89 8.45 2.45 12.94
C ALA A 89 8.05 1.01 13.30
N ILE A 90 7.41 0.28 12.38
CA ILE A 90 7.04 -1.13 12.52
C ILE A 90 8.31 -1.97 12.64
N ASN A 91 9.28 -1.77 11.75
CA ASN A 91 10.55 -2.50 11.77
C ASN A 91 11.31 -2.26 13.08
N ARG A 92 11.41 -1.01 13.52
CA ARG A 92 12.05 -0.67 14.81
C ARG A 92 11.35 -1.33 16.00
N ALA A 93 10.02 -1.37 16.02
CA ALA A 93 9.27 -2.05 17.08
C ALA A 93 9.51 -3.57 17.08
N SER A 94 9.60 -4.18 15.88
CA SER A 94 9.96 -5.59 15.71
C SER A 94 11.38 -5.87 16.19
N ASP A 95 12.35 -5.04 15.82
CA ASP A 95 13.77 -5.23 16.18
C ASP A 95 14.01 -5.10 17.68
N GLN A 96 13.21 -4.27 18.36
CA GLN A 96 13.23 -4.11 19.82
C GLN A 96 12.43 -5.19 20.58
N GLY A 97 11.82 -6.15 19.88
CA GLY A 97 10.95 -7.16 20.49
C GLY A 97 9.68 -6.61 21.15
N ASN A 98 9.31 -5.34 20.86
CA ASN A 98 8.15 -4.68 21.47
C ASN A 98 6.85 -5.10 20.77
N LYS A 99 6.34 -6.28 21.15
CA LYS A 99 5.15 -6.90 20.54
C LYS A 99 3.91 -6.01 20.58
N LYS A 100 3.68 -5.26 21.67
CA LYS A 100 2.53 -4.35 21.80
C LYS A 100 2.59 -3.22 20.78
N LYS A 101 3.73 -2.52 20.72
CA LYS A 101 3.92 -1.41 19.78
C LYS A 101 3.89 -1.90 18.32
N PHE A 102 4.51 -3.05 18.05
CA PHE A 102 4.45 -3.69 16.74
C PHE A 102 3.00 -3.95 16.31
N GLY A 103 2.17 -4.58 17.16
CA GLY A 103 0.78 -4.88 16.84
C GLY A 103 -0.05 -3.63 16.52
N ILE A 104 0.12 -2.55 17.29
CA ILE A 104 -0.57 -1.27 17.06
C ILE A 104 -0.15 -0.66 15.71
N LEU A 105 1.16 -0.54 15.46
CA LEU A 105 1.66 0.07 14.23
C LEU A 105 1.34 -0.76 12.98
N HIS A 106 1.45 -2.08 13.08
CA HIS A 106 1.09 -2.99 12.00
C HIS A 106 -0.41 -2.90 11.71
N GLY A 107 -1.27 -2.98 12.74
CA GLY A 107 -2.71 -2.81 12.59
C GLY A 107 -3.09 -1.46 11.96
N ALA A 108 -2.45 -0.37 12.38
CA ALA A 108 -2.64 0.94 11.77
C ALA A 108 -2.28 0.95 10.27
N SER A 109 -1.17 0.32 9.88
CA SER A 109 -0.79 0.21 8.46
C SER A 109 -1.80 -0.61 7.65
N VAL A 110 -2.37 -1.66 8.24
CA VAL A 110 -3.40 -2.49 7.59
C VAL A 110 -4.68 -1.68 7.38
N VAL A 111 -5.12 -0.91 8.38
CA VAL A 111 -6.29 -0.02 8.26
C VAL A 111 -6.07 1.03 7.16
N VAL A 112 -4.90 1.67 7.12
CA VAL A 112 -4.54 2.61 6.05
C VAL A 112 -4.65 1.94 4.68
N ASN A 113 -4.14 0.71 4.53
CA ASN A 113 -4.20 -0.01 3.27
C ASN A 113 -5.65 -0.34 2.85
N PHE A 114 -6.51 -0.73 3.80
CA PHE A 114 -7.94 -0.95 3.52
C PHE A 114 -8.67 0.33 3.14
N ILE A 115 -8.35 1.48 3.75
CA ILE A 115 -8.91 2.78 3.35
C ILE A 115 -8.54 3.10 1.91
N GLN A 116 -7.25 2.94 1.54
CA GLN A 116 -6.78 3.17 0.17
C GLN A 116 -7.49 2.24 -0.83
N LEU A 117 -7.62 0.96 -0.49
CA LEU A 117 -8.33 -0.01 -1.32
C LEU A 117 -9.81 0.36 -1.48
N GLY A 118 -10.49 0.77 -0.40
CA GLY A 118 -11.87 1.22 -0.43
C GLY A 118 -12.07 2.45 -1.31
N ILE A 119 -11.17 3.43 -1.24
CA ILE A 119 -11.17 4.59 -2.13
C ILE A 119 -10.98 4.16 -3.58
N PHE A 120 -10.03 3.27 -3.87
CA PHE A 120 -9.82 2.79 -5.24
C PHE A 120 -11.03 2.05 -5.80
N VAL A 121 -11.68 1.19 -5.00
CA VAL A 121 -12.91 0.51 -5.40
C VAL A 121 -14.05 1.52 -5.64
N TYR A 122 -14.18 2.53 -4.78
CA TYR A 122 -15.15 3.61 -4.97
C TYR A 122 -14.92 4.38 -6.27
N LEU A 123 -13.66 4.66 -6.64
CA LEU A 123 -13.35 5.39 -7.89
C LEU A 123 -13.67 4.59 -9.16
N VAL A 124 -13.81 3.27 -9.08
CA VAL A 124 -14.08 2.40 -10.24
C VAL A 124 -15.59 2.18 -10.46
N TRP A 125 -16.43 2.53 -9.49
CA TRP A 125 -17.89 2.37 -9.51
C TRP A 125 -18.61 3.70 -9.68
#